data_AF-A0A8H4YHX6-F1
#
_entry.id   AF-A0A8H4YHX6-F1
#
_cell.length_a   1.000
_cell.length_b   1.000
_cell.length_c   1.000
_cell.angle_alpha   90.00
_cell.angle_beta   90.00
_cell.angle_gamma   90.00
#
_symmetry.space_group_name_H-M   'P 1'
#
loop_
_entity.id
_entity.type
_entity.pdbx_description
1 polymer ?
#
loop_
_entity_poly.entity_id
_entity_poly.type
_entity_poly.pdbx_seq_one_letter_code
_entity_poly.pdbx_strand_id
1 'polypeptide(L)' 'MAPKVLVVLTSQSKMNNGHPTGWYLPELAHPYYDLVKSRVEITLASPPGCEAPLDQA' A
#
# COMPACT_ATOMS: atom_id res chain seq x y z
N MET A 1 12.64 20.86 -5.09
CA MET A 1 11.83 20.03 -4.17
C MET A 1 11.69 18.66 -4.79
N ALA A 2 11.78 17.59 -3.99
CA ALA A 2 11.47 16.24 -4.47
C ALA A 2 9.96 16.11 -4.78
N PRO A 3 9.55 15.37 -5.82
CA PRO A 3 8.15 15.01 -6.01
C PRO A 3 7.62 14.24 -4.80
N LYS A 4 6.31 14.38 -4.52
CA LYS A 4 5.65 13.70 -3.41
C LYS A 4 4.53 12.80 -3.93
N VAL A 5 4.44 11.58 -3.39
CA VAL A 5 3.41 10.60 -3.73
C VAL A 5 2.75 10.09 -2.45
N LEU A 6 1.41 10.13 -2.43
CA LEU A 6 0.60 9.47 -1.42
C LEU A 6 0.15 8.12 -1.98
N VAL A 7 0.47 7.04 -1.28
CA VAL A 7 -0.07 5.70 -1.58
C VAL A 7 -1.08 5.35 -0.50
N VAL A 8 -2.30 5.03 -0.93
CA VAL A 8 -3.40 4.65 -0.03
C VAL A 8 -3.62 3.15 -0.16
N LEU A 9 -3.41 2.43 0.93
CA LEU A 9 -3.63 0.99 1.01
C LEU A 9 -5.05 0.68 1.46
N THR A 10 -5.58 -0.45 1.02
CA THR A 10 -6.88 -0.95 1.47
C THR A 10 -6.90 -1.11 3.00
N SER A 11 -8.09 -1.05 3.59
CA SER A 11 -8.31 -1.38 5.00
C SER A 11 -9.17 -2.62 5.19
N GLN A 12 -9.49 -3.29 4.08
CA GLN A 12 -10.33 -4.46 4.08
C GLN A 12 -9.46 -5.71 4.16
N SER A 13 -9.68 -6.53 5.20
CA SER A 13 -8.97 -7.81 5.39
C SER A 13 -9.74 -9.03 4.87
N LYS A 14 -10.98 -8.82 4.38
CA LYS A 14 -11.85 -9.89 3.86
C LYS A 14 -12.70 -9.41 2.69
N MET A 15 -12.86 -10.26 1.69
CA MET A 15 -13.82 -10.06 0.60
C MET A 15 -15.27 -10.22 1.09
N ASN A 16 -16.24 -9.82 0.27
CA ASN A 16 -17.68 -9.94 0.61
C ASN A 16 -18.14 -11.38 0.86
N ASN A 17 -17.41 -12.38 0.34
CA ASN A 17 -17.64 -13.81 0.57
C ASN A 17 -16.87 -14.37 1.78
N GLY A 18 -16.17 -13.53 2.54
CA GLY A 18 -15.44 -13.90 3.73
C GLY A 18 -14.02 -14.42 3.51
N HIS A 19 -13.56 -14.56 2.26
CA HIS A 19 -12.17 -14.94 2.01
C HIS A 19 -11.20 -13.89 2.54
N PRO A 20 -10.14 -14.29 3.29
CA PRO A 20 -9.07 -13.37 3.71
C PRO A 20 -8.43 -12.69 2.50
N THR A 21 -8.08 -11.42 2.66
CA THR A 21 -7.34 -10.65 1.65
C THR A 21 -6.64 -9.45 2.31
N GLY A 22 -5.99 -8.62 1.51
CA GLY A 22 -5.34 -7.38 1.92
C GLY A 22 -4.77 -6.64 0.72
N TRP A 23 -3.80 -5.76 0.95
CA TRP A 23 -2.96 -5.27 -0.15
C TRP A 23 -1.90 -6.33 -0.50
N TYR A 24 -1.45 -6.39 -1.76
CA TYR A 24 -0.49 -7.38 -2.22
C TYR A 24 0.94 -6.82 -2.21
N LEU A 25 1.89 -7.52 -1.57
CA LEU A 25 3.25 -7.00 -1.34
C LEU A 25 3.96 -6.53 -2.62
N PRO A 26 3.97 -7.31 -3.72
CA PRO A 26 4.63 -6.91 -4.96
C PRO A 26 4.02 -5.66 -5.61
N GLU A 27 2.72 -5.40 -5.43
CA GLU A 27 2.06 -4.21 -5.99
C GLU A 27 2.54 -2.91 -5.36
N LEU A 28 2.95 -2.95 -4.09
CA LEU A 28 3.59 -1.81 -3.44
C LEU A 28 5.11 -1.81 -3.64
N ALA A 29 5.76 -2.95 -3.43
CA ALA A 29 7.23 -3.03 -3.37
C ALA A 29 7.88 -2.62 -4.69
N HIS A 30 7.38 -3.12 -5.83
CA HIS A 30 7.95 -2.79 -7.15
C HIS A 30 7.96 -1.27 -7.43
N PRO A 31 6.81 -0.57 -7.42
CA PRO A 31 6.81 0.88 -7.66
C PRO A 31 7.51 1.65 -6.55
N TYR A 32 7.44 1.20 -5.29
CA TYR A 32 8.13 1.85 -4.18
C TYR A 32 9.64 1.96 -4.43
N TYR A 33 10.28 0.87 -4.86
CA TYR A 33 11.72 0.89 -5.12
C TYR A 33 12.10 1.82 -6.29
N ASP A 34 11.30 1.85 -7.35
CA ASP A 34 11.58 2.72 -8.51
C ASP A 34 11.36 4.20 -8.17
N LEU A 35 10.34 4.51 -7.36
CA LEU A 35 10.07 5.85 -6.86
C LEU A 35 11.16 6.34 -5.89
N VAL A 36 11.60 5.51 -4.95
CA VAL A 36 12.68 5.87 -4.03
C VAL A 36 14.00 6.08 -4.78
N LYS A 37 14.32 5.23 -5.77
CA LYS A 37 15.51 5.42 -6.63
C LYS A 37 15.49 6.75 -7.39
N SER A 38 14.30 7.22 -7.78
CA SER A 38 14.10 8.52 -8.43
C SER A 38 13.96 9.70 -7.45
N ARG A 39 14.24 9.48 -6.16
CA ARG A 39 14.22 10.50 -5.09
C ARG A 39 12.84 11.09 -4.85
N VAL A 40 11.78 10.31 -5.05
CA VAL A 40 10.40 10.68 -4.70
C VAL A 40 10.17 10.46 -3.21
N GLU A 41 9.51 11.43 -2.56
CA GLU A 41 9.04 11.30 -1.18
C GLU A 41 7.70 10.55 -1.17
N ILE A 42 7.61 9.45 -0.42
CA ILE A 42 6.44 8.59 -0.39
C ILE A 42 5.81 8.62 1.00
N THR A 43 4.51 8.90 1.06
CA THR A 43 3.70 8.76 2.27
C THR A 43 2.73 7.60 2.08
N LEU A 44 2.65 6.73 3.08
CA LEU A 44 1.65 5.65 3.12
C LEU A 44 0.48 6.06 4.02
N ALA A 45 -0.74 5.73 3.60
CA ALA A 45 -1.94 5.93 4.38
C ALA A 45 -2.93 4.77 4.18
N SER A 46 -3.92 4.69 5.07
CA SER A 46 -5.10 3.84 4.94
C SER A 46 -6.33 4.68 5.29
N PRO A 47 -7.53 4.37 4.75
CA PRO A 47 -8.76 5.09 5.07
C PRO A 47 -9.03 5.37 6.57
N PRO A 48 -8.84 4.43 7.52
CA PRO A 48 -8.99 4.69 8.95
C PRO A 48 -7.71 5.23 9.63
N GLY A 49 -6.59 5.34 8.91
CA GLY A 49 -5.29 5.76 9.47
C GLY A 49 -4.57 4.68 10.31
N CYS A 50 -5.10 3.46 10.33
CA CYS A 50 -4.53 2.31 11.04
C CYS A 50 -3.62 1.46 10.12
N GLU A 51 -3.02 0.41 10.68
CA GLU A 51 -2.27 -0.57 9.90
C GLU A 51 -3.13 -1.20 8.80
N ALA A 52 -2.62 -1.16 7.56
CA ALA A 52 -3.29 -1.73 6.41
C ALA A 52 -3.07 -3.25 6.34
N PRO A 53 -4.13 -4.07 6.21
CA PRO A 53 -4.00 -5.53 6.18
C PRO A 53 -3.24 -6.00 4.94
N LEU A 54 -2.17 -6.76 5.14
CA LEU A 54 -1.40 -7.41 4.08
C LEU A 54 -2.06 -8.75 3.72
N ASP A 55 -2.18 -9.01 2.42
CA ASP A 55 -2.59 -10.33 1.94
C ASP A 55 -1.45 -11.35 2.17
N GLN A 56 -1.78 -12.49 2.76
CA GLN A 56 -0.82 -13.57 3.08
C GLN A 56 -0.74 -14.64 1.98
N ALA A 57 -1.54 -14.51 0.93
CA ALA A 57 -1.52 -15.40 -0.23
C ALA A 57 -0.25 -15.24 -1.10
#